data_AF-A0A917WAU5-F1
#
_entry.id   AF-A0A917WAU5-F1
#
_cell.length_a   1.000
_cell.length_b   1.000
_cell.length_c   1.000
_cell.angle_alpha   90.00
_cell.angle_beta   90.00
_cell.angle_gamma   90.00
#
_symmetry.space_group_name_H-M   'P 1'
#
loop_
_entity.id
_entity.type
_entity.pdbx_description
1 polymer ?
#
loop_
_entity_poly.entity_id
_entity_poly.type
_entity_poly.pdbx_seq_one_letter_code
_entity_poly.pdbx_strand_id
1 'polypeptide(L)' 'MTENRAPAQYCPYCGETNLWPHEDSHGAWRCGDCYRVFAVRFIGVAGRGGDPVGVPAAGSTGPDVSA' A
#
# COMPACT_ATOMS: atom_id res chain seq x y z
N MET A 1 14.95 -14.13 -2.67
CA MET A 1 15.03 -12.66 -2.73
C MET A 1 13.96 -12.13 -1.80
N THR A 2 14.25 -12.06 -0.49
CA THR A 2 13.34 -11.40 0.45
C THR A 2 13.83 -9.97 0.54
N GLU A 3 13.17 -9.07 -0.19
CA GLU A 3 13.25 -7.65 0.15
C GLU A 3 12.86 -7.52 1.62
N ASN A 4 13.82 -7.15 2.48
CA ASN A 4 13.70 -7.14 3.94
C ASN A 4 12.80 -6.00 4.47
N ARG A 5 11.65 -5.78 3.82
CA ARG A 5 10.59 -4.92 4.34
C ARG A 5 9.82 -5.69 5.41
N ALA A 6 9.52 -5.02 6.52
CA ALA A 6 8.59 -5.59 7.49
C ALA A 6 7.25 -5.88 6.78
N PRO A 7 6.63 -7.05 7.03
CA PRO A 7 5.34 -7.37 6.46
C PRO A 7 4.28 -6.38 6.96
N ALA A 8 3.27 -6.11 6.13
CA ALA A 8 2.06 -5.48 6.63
C ALA A 8 1.45 -6.40 7.71
N GLN A 9 1.13 -5.85 8.87
CA GLN A 9 0.68 -6.63 10.03
C GLN A 9 -0.85 -6.81 10.03
N TYR A 10 -1.60 -5.83 9.51
CA TYR A 10 -3.07 -5.78 9.54
C TYR A 10 -3.65 -5.24 8.23
N CYS A 11 -4.77 -5.80 7.79
CA CYS A 11 -5.52 -5.29 6.65
C CYS A 11 -6.12 -3.91 7.01
N PRO A 12 -5.89 -2.85 6.21
CA PRO A 12 -6.44 -1.52 6.49
C PRO A 12 -7.97 -1.44 6.34
N TYR A 13 -8.60 -2.48 5.80
CA TYR A 13 -10.04 -2.51 5.55
C TYR A 13 -10.82 -3.32 6.59
N CYS A 14 -10.34 -4.50 7.01
CA CYS A 14 -11.05 -5.36 7.95
C CYS A 14 -10.31 -5.64 9.26
N GLY A 15 -9.04 -5.21 9.40
CA GLY A 15 -8.26 -5.43 10.61
C GLY A 15 -7.69 -6.84 10.78
N GLU A 16 -7.92 -7.76 9.83
CA GLU A 16 -7.39 -9.13 9.87
C GLU A 16 -5.90 -9.20 9.51
N THR A 17 -5.22 -10.25 9.96
CA THR A 17 -3.77 -10.46 9.77
C THR A 17 -3.43 -11.45 8.65
N ASN A 18 -4.43 -12.06 8.01
CA ASN A 18 -4.28 -13.02 6.91
C ASN A 18 -3.86 -12.29 5.62
N LEU A 19 -2.59 -11.89 5.53
CA LEU A 19 -2.04 -11.06 4.46
C LEU A 19 -0.99 -11.83 3.65
N TRP A 20 -1.12 -11.77 2.33
CA TRP A 20 -0.21 -12.43 1.38
C TRP A 20 0.37 -11.40 0.41
N PRO A 21 1.66 -11.50 0.02
CA PRO A 21 2.22 -10.67 -1.04
C PRO A 21 1.42 -10.81 -2.33
N HIS A 22 1.24 -9.71 -3.06
CA HIS A 22 0.55 -9.68 -4.35
C HIS A 22 1.48 -9.19 -5.46
N GLU A 23 1.30 -9.69 -6.68
CA GLU A 23 2.20 -9.43 -7.81
C GLU A 23 1.90 -8.13 -8.58
N ASP A 24 0.73 -7.52 -8.37
CA ASP A 24 0.33 -6.27 -9.05
C ASP A 24 1.37 -5.14 -8.94
N SER A 25 2.10 -5.04 -7.82
CA SER A 25 3.05 -3.97 -7.57
C SER A 25 4.03 -4.30 -6.45
N HIS A 26 5.19 -3.62 -6.43
CA HIS A 26 6.12 -3.69 -5.30
C HIS A 26 5.45 -3.22 -4.01
N GLY A 27 5.43 -4.09 -2.99
CA GLY A 27 4.75 -3.82 -1.72
C GLY A 27 3.22 -3.97 -1.78
N ALA A 28 2.68 -4.64 -2.81
CA ALA A 28 1.28 -5.03 -2.85
C ALA A 28 0.99 -6.26 -1.97
N TRP A 29 -0.20 -6.26 -1.38
CA TRP A 29 -0.71 -7.26 -0.46
C TRP A 29 -2.17 -7.57 -0.76
N ARG A 30 -2.55 -8.82 -0.61
CA ARG A 30 -3.93 -9.31 -0.62
C ARG A 30 -4.32 -9.75 0.78
N CYS A 31 -5.51 -9.36 1.23
CA CYS A 31 -6.15 -9.95 2.39
C CYS A 31 -6.89 -11.25 2.03
N GLY A 32 -6.69 -12.31 2.79
CA GLY A 32 -7.37 -13.60 2.60
C GLY A 32 -8.84 -13.59 3.03
N ASP A 33 -9.24 -12.71 3.96
CA ASP A 33 -10.61 -12.71 4.50
C ASP A 33 -11.54 -11.78 3.74
N CYS A 34 -11.09 -10.55 3.45
CA CYS A 34 -11.91 -9.55 2.74
C CYS A 34 -11.54 -9.37 1.26
N TYR A 35 -10.58 -10.14 0.76
CA TYR A 35 -10.14 -10.22 -0.65
C TYR A 35 -9.65 -8.92 -1.31
N ARG A 36 -9.51 -7.84 -0.55
CA ARG A 36 -8.98 -6.56 -1.07
C ARG A 36 -7.47 -6.65 -1.30
N VAL A 37 -7.03 -6.03 -2.40
CA VAL A 37 -5.63 -5.81 -2.74
C VAL A 37 -5.27 -4.36 -2.44
N PHE A 38 -4.12 -4.13 -1.82
CA PHE A 38 -3.60 -2.80 -1.49
C PHE A 38 -2.07 -2.78 -1.55
N ALA A 39 -1.48 -1.61 -1.77
CA ALA A 39 -0.03 -1.44 -1.77
C ALA A 39 0.44 -0.49 -0.66
N VAL A 40 1.54 -0.84 -0.01
CA VAL A 40 2.21 0.02 0.98
C VAL A 40 3.51 0.56 0.39
N ARG A 41 3.74 1.86 0.54
CA ARG A 41 4.97 2.53 0.11
C ARG A 41 5.49 3.47 1.19
N PHE A 42 6.81 3.55 1.31
CA PHE A 42 7.44 4.58 2.12
C PHE A 42 7.31 5.93 1.41
N ILE A 43 6.73 6.92 2.08
CA ILE A 43 6.50 8.27 1.53
C ILE A 43 7.42 9.34 2.13
N GLY A 44 8.15 9.03 3.20
CA GLY A 44 9.01 9.96 3.92
C GLY A 44 8.91 9.81 5.44
N VAL A 45 9.75 10.54 6.18
CA VAL A 45 9.67 10.66 7.63
C VAL A 45 8.90 11.93 7.96
N ALA A 46 7.84 11.83 8.76
CA ALA A 46 7.07 13.00 9.19
C ALA A 46 7.91 13.89 10.13
N GLY A 47 7.95 15.20 9.86
CA GLY A 47 8.57 16.20 10.76
C GLY A 47 7.68 16.47 11.99
N ARG A 48 8.27 16.93 13.10
CA ARG A 48 7.53 17.32 14.32
C ARG A 48 6.83 18.69 14.24
N GLY A 49 7.07 19.47 13.19
CA GLY A 49 6.35 20.69 12.86
C GLY A 49 5.98 20.62 11.39
N GLY A 50 4.73 20.95 11.06
CA GLY A 50 4.08 20.67 9.78
C GLY A 50 4.98 20.82 8.54
N ASP A 51 4.91 19.78 7.70
CA ASP A 51 5.02 19.85 6.24
C ASP A 51 5.91 20.94 5.62
N PRO A 52 7.10 20.59 5.10
CA PRO A 52 7.67 21.34 4.00
C PRO A 52 7.07 20.83 2.69
N VAL A 53 6.27 21.69 2.05
CA VAL A 53 6.14 21.88 0.60
C VAL A 53 6.23 20.64 -0.32
N GLY A 54 5.08 20.25 -0.89
CA GLY A 54 5.02 19.67 -2.23
C GLY A 54 4.96 18.14 -2.33
N VAL A 55 3.79 17.56 -2.09
CA VAL A 55 3.42 16.29 -2.73
C VAL A 55 2.19 16.56 -3.60
N PRO A 56 2.30 16.66 -4.94
CA PRO A 56 1.11 16.51 -5.77
C PRO A 56 0.55 15.12 -5.46
N ALA A 57 -0.71 15.08 -5.01
CA ALA A 57 -1.43 13.84 -4.78
C ALA A 57 -1.25 12.94 -6.01
N ALA A 58 -0.73 11.74 -5.77
CA ALA A 58 -0.45 10.77 -6.81
C ALA A 58 -1.65 10.67 -7.77
N GLY A 59 -1.42 10.97 -9.04
CA GLY A 59 -2.35 10.62 -10.10
C GLY A 59 -2.42 9.10 -10.16
N SER A 60 -3.39 8.51 -9.48
CA SER A 60 -3.79 7.12 -9.66
C SER A 60 -4.56 7.02 -10.98
N THR A 61 -3.85 7.08 -12.11
CA THR A 61 -4.40 6.54 -13.35
C THR A 61 -4.39 5.02 -13.20
N GLY A 62 -5.46 4.48 -12.60
CA GLY A 62 -5.79 3.07 -12.83
C GLY A 62 -6.00 2.86 -14.33
N PRO A 63 -5.73 1.66 -14.87
CA PRO A 63 -6.10 1.37 -16.24
C PRO A 63 -7.63 1.55 -16.36
N ASP A 64 -8.03 2.47 -17.24
CA ASP A 64 -9.40 2.54 -17.73
C ASP A 64 -9.73 1.20 -18.38
N VAL A 65 -10.50 0.36 -17.69
CA VAL A 65 -11.13 -0.82 -18.28
C VAL A 65 -12.40 -0.35 -18.97
N SER A 66 -12.23 0.32 -20.12
CA SER A 66 -13.30 0.50 -21.08
C SER A 66 -13.63 -0.85 -21.72
N ALA A 67 -14.94 -1.15 -21.74
CA ALA A 67 -15.58 -2.39 -22.16
C ALA A 67 -15.43 -2.73 -23.65
#